data_AF-A0A7X2PCG8-F1
#
_entry.id   AF-A0A7X2PCG8-F1
#
_cell.length_a   1.000
_cell.length_b   1.000
_cell.length_c   1.000
_cell.angle_alpha   90.00
_cell.angle_beta   90.00
_cell.angle_gamma   90.00
#
_symmetry.space_group_name_H-M   'P 1'
#
loop_
_entity.id
_entity.type
_entity.pdbx_description
1 polymer ?
#
loop_
_entity_poly.entity_id
_entity_poly.type
_entity_poly.pdbx_seq_one_letter_code
_entity_poly.pdbx_strand_id
1 'polypeptide(L)'
;MAIRRYADDLRKSDKFNHKGKIDYEISMKTNIYDVNFVRNYQVVNNLALLYDKVKPGKGDFLNLSVGSHEVSLAVSEKFRSEVDELIKNEEILHTKENMVAITISFSGDFLKTPGILYMATRKLAWENINLTEIVSTMNELTFVIEKEDSIKALDVLQSFFDEEI
;
A
#
# COMPACT_ATOMS: atom_id res chain seq x y z
N MET A 1 -36.57 -8.87 17.10
CA MET A 1 -35.72 -9.03 18.30
C MET A 1 -34.23 -9.23 17.98
N ALA A 2 -33.85 -9.96 16.93
CA ALA A 2 -32.43 -10.15 16.56
C ALA A 2 -31.71 -8.83 16.17
N ILE A 3 -32.36 -7.97 15.38
CA ILE A 3 -31.79 -6.65 14.98
C ILE A 3 -31.54 -5.74 16.19
N ARG A 4 -32.40 -5.78 17.21
CA ARG A 4 -32.25 -4.95 18.41
C ARG A 4 -31.11 -5.44 19.31
N ARG A 5 -30.95 -6.77 19.47
CA ARG A 5 -29.78 -7.36 20.14
C ARG A 5 -28.48 -7.03 19.41
N TYR A 6 -28.48 -7.12 18.08
CA TYR A 6 -27.32 -6.76 17.27
C TYR A 6 -26.98 -5.27 17.41
N ALA A 7 -27.99 -4.38 17.46
CA ALA A 7 -27.78 -2.97 17.74
C ALA A 7 -27.21 -2.70 19.15
N ASP A 8 -27.64 -3.47 20.15
CA ASP A 8 -27.10 -3.37 21.52
C ASP A 8 -25.66 -3.92 21.62
N ASP A 9 -25.31 -4.94 20.83
CA ASP A 9 -23.95 -5.46 20.72
C ASP A 9 -23.03 -4.50 19.94
N LEU A 10 -23.53 -3.86 18.88
CA LEU A 10 -22.82 -2.79 18.16
C LEU A 10 -22.49 -1.60 19.08
N ARG A 11 -23.44 -1.17 19.92
CA ARG A 11 -23.23 -0.09 20.91
C ARG A 11 -22.17 -0.45 21.96
N LYS A 12 -21.96 -1.74 22.26
CA LYS A 12 -20.87 -2.20 23.15
C LYS A 12 -19.52 -2.29 22.43
N SER A 13 -19.53 -2.33 21.09
CA SER A 13 -18.34 -2.42 20.24
C SER A 13 -17.69 -1.07 19.91
N ASP A 14 -18.27 0.06 20.37
CA ASP A 14 -17.68 1.41 20.31
C ASP A 14 -16.33 1.57 21.07
N LYS A 15 -15.71 0.46 21.49
CA LYS A 15 -14.34 0.40 22.02
C LYS A 15 -13.27 0.72 20.98
N PHE A 16 -13.63 0.93 19.71
CA PHE A 16 -12.71 1.39 18.66
C PHE A 16 -12.43 2.89 18.69
N ASN A 17 -13.00 3.66 19.62
CA ASN A 17 -12.72 5.09 19.78
C ASN A 17 -11.27 5.35 20.26
N HIS A 18 -10.30 5.24 19.36
CA HIS A 18 -8.93 5.70 19.59
C HIS A 18 -8.84 7.16 19.18
N LYS A 19 -9.39 8.06 20.00
CA LYS A 19 -9.19 9.51 19.86
C LYS A 19 -7.79 9.88 20.37
N GLY A 20 -6.77 9.50 19.63
CA GLY A 20 -5.42 10.02 19.81
C GLY A 20 -5.09 10.84 18.59
N LYS A 21 -4.79 12.13 18.76
CA LYS A 21 -4.23 12.98 17.69
C LYS A 21 -2.93 12.35 17.20
N ILE A 22 -2.98 11.60 16.11
CA ILE A 22 -1.81 11.14 15.38
C ILE A 22 -1.64 12.13 14.23
N ASP A 23 -0.55 12.89 14.24
CA ASP A 23 -0.23 13.71 13.08
C ASP A 23 0.17 12.78 11.92
N TYR A 24 -0.36 13.08 10.74
CA TYR A 24 -0.14 12.27 9.55
C TYR A 24 0.15 13.18 8.35
N GLU A 25 0.90 12.65 7.39
CA GLU A 25 1.15 13.26 6.09
C GLU A 25 0.72 12.27 5.01
N ILE A 26 -0.03 12.74 4.01
CA ILE A 26 -0.37 11.92 2.84
C ILE A 26 0.45 12.42 1.66
N SER A 27 1.14 11.48 1.01
CA SER A 27 1.85 11.72 -0.24
C SER A 27 1.32 10.79 -1.34
N MET A 28 1.38 11.27 -2.58
CA MET A 28 0.95 10.52 -3.75
C MET A 28 2.09 10.45 -4.77
N LYS A 29 2.34 9.25 -5.29
CA LYS A 29 3.30 9.00 -6.37
C LYS A 29 2.57 8.34 -7.53
N THR A 30 2.66 8.96 -8.69
CA THR A 30 2.09 8.45 -9.94
C THR A 30 3.15 7.76 -10.78
N ASN A 31 2.73 7.07 -11.84
CA ASN A 31 3.61 6.38 -12.79
C ASN A 31 4.46 5.34 -12.06
N ILE A 32 3.76 4.45 -11.35
CA ILE A 32 4.34 3.27 -10.72
C ILE A 32 4.17 2.10 -11.68
N TYR A 33 5.27 1.38 -11.89
CA TYR A 33 5.33 0.10 -12.56
C TYR A 33 5.34 -1.00 -11.50
N ASP A 34 4.34 -1.87 -11.55
CA ASP A 34 4.14 -2.99 -10.63
C ASP A 34 4.37 -4.30 -11.39
N VAL A 35 5.22 -5.17 -10.85
CA VAL A 35 5.53 -6.47 -11.45
C VAL A 35 5.65 -7.56 -10.41
N ASN A 36 4.99 -8.69 -10.69
CA ASN A 36 5.05 -9.91 -9.91
C ASN A 36 5.69 -11.02 -10.73
N PHE A 37 6.62 -11.75 -10.13
CA PHE A 37 7.33 -12.85 -10.78
C PHE A 37 7.65 -13.96 -9.79
N VAL A 38 7.85 -15.18 -10.31
CA VAL A 38 8.14 -16.36 -9.49
C VAL A 38 9.48 -16.18 -8.77
N ARG A 39 9.51 -16.51 -7.47
CA ARG A 39 10.73 -16.46 -6.68
C ARG A 39 11.67 -17.60 -7.09
N ASN A 40 12.88 -17.25 -7.50
CA ASN A 40 13.96 -18.21 -7.71
C ASN A 40 15.26 -17.80 -6.96
N TYR A 41 16.29 -18.67 -6.99
CA TYR A 41 17.57 -18.41 -6.32
C TYR A 41 18.38 -17.25 -6.93
N GLN A 42 18.20 -16.94 -8.22
CA GLN A 42 18.90 -15.86 -8.93
C GLN A 42 18.32 -14.48 -8.63
N VAL A 43 17.02 -14.40 -8.29
CA VAL A 43 16.31 -13.16 -7.95
C VAL A 43 17.04 -12.36 -6.86
N VAL A 44 17.57 -13.00 -5.82
CA VAL A 44 18.24 -12.30 -4.70
C VAL A 44 19.46 -11.49 -5.17
N ASN A 45 20.27 -12.04 -6.09
CA ASN A 45 21.44 -11.35 -6.64
C ASN A 45 21.02 -10.19 -7.56
N ASN A 46 19.99 -10.43 -8.35
CA ASN A 46 19.44 -9.43 -9.25
C ASN A 46 18.89 -8.23 -8.46
N LEU A 47 18.16 -8.47 -7.37
CA LEU A 47 17.63 -7.42 -6.50
C LEU A 47 18.72 -6.53 -5.90
N ALA A 48 19.88 -7.08 -5.54
CA ALA A 48 21.01 -6.29 -5.05
C ALA A 48 21.47 -5.24 -6.09
N LEU A 49 21.50 -5.61 -7.38
CA LEU A 49 21.83 -4.70 -8.47
C LEU A 49 20.77 -3.60 -8.66
N LEU A 50 19.50 -3.90 -8.39
CA LEU A 50 18.42 -2.91 -8.45
C LEU A 50 18.59 -1.83 -7.38
N TYR A 51 18.90 -2.22 -6.14
CA TYR A 51 19.12 -1.29 -5.03
C TYR A 51 20.32 -0.34 -5.27
N ASP A 52 21.35 -0.78 -5.99
CA ASP A 52 22.48 0.10 -6.36
C ASP A 52 22.07 1.17 -7.39
N LYS A 53 21.13 0.84 -8.28
CA LYS A 53 20.65 1.75 -9.34
C LYS A 53 19.57 2.71 -8.83
N VAL A 54 18.64 2.22 -8.03
CA VAL A 54 17.53 3.01 -7.49
C VAL A 54 18.00 3.69 -6.21
N LYS A 55 18.36 4.97 -6.29
CA LYS A 55 18.75 5.78 -5.12
C LYS A 55 17.51 6.40 -4.48
N PRO A 56 17.00 5.90 -3.33
CA PRO A 56 15.72 6.36 -2.76
C PRO A 56 15.71 7.83 -2.33
N GLY A 57 16.88 8.44 -2.15
CA GLY A 57 17.05 9.83 -1.70
C GLY A 57 16.59 10.93 -2.67
N LYS A 58 16.05 10.60 -3.85
CA LYS A 58 15.56 11.58 -4.84
C LYS A 58 14.03 11.63 -4.97
N GLY A 59 13.29 11.02 -4.05
CA GLY A 59 11.82 10.97 -4.10
C GLY A 59 11.30 9.91 -5.07
N ASP A 60 12.11 8.89 -5.34
CA ASP A 60 11.76 7.74 -6.13
C ASP A 60 11.02 6.71 -5.28
N PHE A 61 10.05 6.03 -5.91
CA PHE A 61 9.29 4.97 -5.26
C PHE A 61 9.93 3.63 -5.58
N LEU A 62 10.18 2.83 -4.55
CA LEU A 62 10.63 1.45 -4.66
C LEU A 62 10.05 0.66 -3.49
N ASN A 63 9.26 -0.35 -3.81
CA ASN A 63 8.82 -1.36 -2.89
C ASN A 63 9.16 -2.74 -3.41
N LEU A 64 9.62 -3.59 -2.51
CA LEU A 64 9.95 -4.97 -2.79
C LEU A 64 9.37 -5.85 -1.69
N SER A 65 8.42 -6.71 -2.07
CA SER A 65 7.77 -7.66 -1.18
C SER A 65 8.13 -9.08 -1.64
N VAL A 66 8.81 -9.83 -0.77
CA VAL A 66 9.25 -11.20 -1.06
C VAL A 66 8.36 -12.20 -0.33
N GLY A 67 7.53 -12.91 -1.10
CA GLY A 67 6.71 -14.00 -0.61
C GLY A 67 7.45 -15.34 -0.57
N SER A 68 6.70 -16.39 -0.22
CA SER A 68 7.21 -17.77 -0.25
C SER A 68 7.44 -18.29 -1.67
N HIS A 69 6.63 -17.83 -2.63
CA HIS A 69 6.62 -18.34 -4.02
C HIS A 69 6.82 -17.25 -5.08
N GLU A 70 6.61 -16.00 -4.72
CA GLU A 70 6.62 -14.87 -5.65
C GLU A 70 7.34 -13.68 -5.05
N VAL A 71 7.73 -12.77 -5.92
CA VAL A 71 8.29 -11.47 -5.57
C VAL A 71 7.46 -10.41 -6.27
N SER A 72 7.02 -9.42 -5.48
CA SER A 72 6.34 -8.22 -5.95
C SER A 72 7.30 -7.05 -5.90
N LEU A 73 7.36 -6.32 -7.00
CA LEU A 73 8.22 -5.15 -7.16
C LEU A 73 7.38 -4.01 -7.73
N ALA A 74 7.17 -2.98 -6.91
CA ALA A 74 6.55 -1.74 -7.34
C ALA A 74 7.60 -0.62 -7.36
N VAL A 75 7.84 -0.03 -8.52
CA VAL A 75 8.91 0.94 -8.73
C VAL A 75 8.43 2.12 -9.56
N SER A 76 9.05 3.30 -9.43
CA SER A 76 8.82 4.38 -10.38
C SER A 76 9.09 3.93 -11.82
N GLU A 77 8.15 4.19 -12.73
CA GLU A 77 8.13 3.70 -14.11
C GLU A 77 9.38 4.07 -14.92
N LYS A 78 10.08 5.15 -14.54
CA LYS A 78 11.37 5.51 -15.14
C LYS A 78 12.46 4.43 -15.02
N PHE A 79 12.31 3.46 -14.11
CA PHE A 79 13.21 2.33 -13.92
C PHE A 79 12.72 1.04 -14.59
N ARG A 80 11.62 1.11 -15.35
CA ARG A 80 11.02 -0.05 -16.00
C ARG A 80 12.01 -0.80 -16.88
N SER A 81 12.77 -0.10 -17.72
CA SER A 81 13.72 -0.74 -18.63
C SER A 81 14.80 -1.53 -17.89
N GLU A 82 15.29 -1.00 -16.77
CA GLU A 82 16.26 -1.68 -15.91
C GLU A 82 15.65 -2.89 -15.20
N VAL A 83 14.39 -2.79 -14.75
CA VAL A 83 13.68 -3.89 -14.12
C VAL A 83 13.40 -5.00 -15.14
N ASP A 84 12.89 -4.67 -16.33
CA ASP A 84 12.59 -5.63 -17.38
C ASP A 84 13.86 -6.40 -17.82
N GLU A 85 15.01 -5.73 -17.89
CA GLU A 85 16.29 -6.39 -18.17
C GLU A 85 16.71 -7.36 -17.04
N LEU A 86 16.45 -6.98 -15.80
CA LEU A 86 16.82 -7.72 -14.60
C LEU A 86 15.96 -8.97 -14.41
N ILE A 87 14.68 -8.91 -14.77
CA ILE A 87 13.73 -10.01 -14.68
C ILE A 87 13.52 -10.76 -16.01
N LYS A 88 14.31 -10.48 -17.06
CA LYS A 88 14.12 -11.06 -18.40
C LYS A 88 14.08 -12.59 -18.48
N ASN A 89 14.74 -13.25 -17.52
CA ASN A 89 14.82 -14.72 -17.43
C ASN A 89 13.88 -15.29 -16.36
N GLU A 90 13.11 -14.43 -15.70
CA GLU A 90 12.17 -14.80 -14.65
C GLU A 90 10.80 -15.12 -15.25
N GLU A 91 10.03 -15.96 -14.56
CA GLU A 91 8.65 -16.23 -14.94
C GLU A 91 7.75 -15.11 -14.39
N ILE A 92 7.31 -14.23 -15.29
CA ILE A 92 6.43 -13.10 -14.95
C ILE A 92 5.01 -13.62 -14.73
N LEU A 93 4.47 -13.35 -13.54
CA LEU A 93 3.10 -13.69 -13.17
C LEU A 93 2.13 -12.59 -13.61
N HIS A 94 2.51 -11.33 -13.40
CA HIS A 94 1.66 -10.18 -13.68
C HIS A 94 2.48 -8.89 -13.79
N THR A 95 2.02 -7.96 -14.64
CA THR A 95 2.56 -6.60 -14.74
C THR A 95 1.40 -5.61 -14.80
N LYS A 96 1.57 -4.47 -14.13
CA LYS A 96 0.68 -3.32 -14.20
C LYS A 96 1.48 -2.04 -14.36
N GLU A 97 0.96 -1.17 -15.22
CA GLU A 97 1.55 0.12 -15.54
C GLU A 97 0.61 1.23 -15.09
N ASN A 98 1.12 2.47 -15.05
CA ASN A 98 0.33 3.64 -14.67
C ASN A 98 -0.36 3.50 -13.30
N MET A 99 0.28 2.81 -12.36
CA MET A 99 -0.23 2.68 -11.00
C MET A 99 0.06 3.94 -10.20
N VAL A 100 -0.71 4.13 -9.12
CA VAL A 100 -0.54 5.23 -8.16
C VAL A 100 -0.34 4.63 -6.78
N ALA A 101 0.70 5.08 -6.09
CA ALA A 101 0.96 4.79 -4.69
C ALA A 101 0.51 5.99 -3.83
N ILE A 102 -0.45 5.76 -2.94
CA ILE A 102 -0.85 6.73 -1.91
C ILE A 102 -0.25 6.27 -0.58
N THR A 103 0.68 7.05 -0.05
CA THR A 103 1.39 6.75 1.20
C THR A 103 0.90 7.68 2.28
N ILE A 104 0.46 7.11 3.40
CA ILE A 104 0.23 7.85 4.64
C ILE A 104 1.40 7.57 5.58
N SER A 105 2.09 8.63 5.97
CA SER A 105 3.18 8.62 6.93
C SER A 105 2.68 9.16 8.27
N PHE A 106 2.95 8.44 9.36
CA PHE A 106 2.45 8.77 10.68
C PHE A 106 3.59 9.17 11.63
N SER A 107 3.38 10.21 12.43
CA SER A 107 4.25 10.49 13.58
C SER A 107 3.63 9.90 14.84
N GLY A 108 4.09 8.71 15.24
CA GLY A 108 3.63 8.03 16.45
C GLY A 108 3.38 6.54 16.25
N ASP A 109 2.70 5.92 17.21
CA ASP A 109 2.47 4.47 17.29
C ASP A 109 1.22 4.03 16.48
N PHE A 110 1.02 4.56 15.28
CA PHE A 110 -0.19 4.30 14.46
C PHE A 110 -0.46 2.80 14.23
N LEU A 111 0.55 2.02 13.86
CA LEU A 111 0.39 0.57 13.68
C LEU A 111 0.07 -0.19 14.98
N LYS A 112 0.24 0.44 16.15
CA LYS A 112 -0.18 -0.16 17.43
C LYS A 112 -1.67 0.06 17.70
N THR A 113 -2.34 0.94 16.95
CA THR A 113 -3.78 1.15 17.03
C THR A 113 -4.50 -0.04 16.39
N PRO A 114 -5.18 -0.89 17.18
CA PRO A 114 -5.82 -2.09 16.64
C PRO A 114 -6.95 -1.73 15.66
N GLY A 115 -6.95 -2.37 14.50
CA GLY A 115 -8.03 -2.24 13.51
C GLY A 115 -7.87 -1.12 12.49
N ILE A 116 -6.87 -0.24 12.63
CA ILE A 116 -6.72 0.93 11.77
C ILE A 116 -6.51 0.57 10.28
N LEU A 117 -5.70 -0.46 10.01
CA LEU A 117 -5.50 -0.99 8.65
C LEU A 117 -6.80 -1.56 8.06
N TYR A 118 -7.57 -2.29 8.88
CA TYR A 118 -8.87 -2.82 8.48
C TYR A 118 -9.84 -1.68 8.16
N MET A 119 -9.87 -0.62 8.96
CA MET A 119 -10.78 0.51 8.76
C MET A 119 -10.44 1.29 7.49
N ALA A 120 -9.16 1.58 7.24
CA ALA A 120 -8.71 2.23 6.02
C ALA A 120 -9.07 1.40 4.76
N THR A 121 -8.73 0.12 4.76
CA THR A 121 -9.06 -0.79 3.63
C THR A 121 -10.56 -0.95 3.43
N ARG A 122 -11.34 -1.03 4.51
CA ARG A 122 -12.81 -1.10 4.46
C ARG A 122 -13.42 0.16 3.85
N LYS A 123 -12.91 1.35 4.18
CA LYS A 123 -13.38 2.63 3.60
C LYS A 123 -13.14 2.65 2.09
N LEU A 124 -11.96 2.23 1.62
CA LEU A 124 -11.65 2.12 0.19
C LEU A 124 -12.56 1.10 -0.51
N ALA A 125 -12.78 -0.07 0.09
CA ALA A 125 -13.64 -1.11 -0.47
C ALA A 125 -15.10 -0.66 -0.63
N TRP A 126 -15.61 0.16 0.30
CA TRP A 126 -16.97 0.71 0.20
C TRP A 126 -17.18 1.62 -1.00
N GLU A 127 -16.12 2.29 -1.41
CA GLU A 127 -16.11 3.14 -2.58
C GLU A 127 -15.78 2.38 -3.87
N ASN A 128 -15.76 1.04 -3.82
CA ASN A 128 -15.45 0.14 -4.92
C ASN A 128 -14.07 0.40 -5.54
N ILE A 129 -13.09 0.78 -4.70
CA ILE A 129 -11.70 1.00 -5.11
C ILE A 129 -10.94 -0.31 -4.94
N ASN A 130 -10.34 -0.79 -6.02
CA ASN A 130 -9.55 -2.02 -5.99
C ASN A 130 -8.11 -1.74 -5.53
N LEU A 131 -7.63 -2.51 -4.55
CA LEU A 131 -6.25 -2.42 -4.05
C LEU A 131 -5.40 -3.46 -4.76
N THR A 132 -4.38 -3.01 -5.49
CA THR A 132 -3.42 -3.93 -6.13
C THR A 132 -2.37 -4.39 -5.13
N GLU A 133 -1.86 -3.47 -4.30
CA GLU A 133 -0.91 -3.78 -3.24
C GLU A 133 -1.18 -2.93 -1.99
N ILE A 134 -0.86 -3.50 -0.83
CA ILE A 134 -0.81 -2.79 0.44
C ILE A 134 0.58 -3.01 1.01
N VAL A 135 1.32 -1.92 1.19
CA VAL A 135 2.65 -1.94 1.79
C VAL A 135 2.56 -1.29 3.15
N SER A 136 3.06 -1.97 4.18
CA SER A 136 3.13 -1.42 5.53
C SER A 136 4.54 -1.52 6.08
N THR A 137 5.07 -0.38 6.51
CA THR A 137 6.27 -0.31 7.37
C THR A 137 5.85 0.21 8.74
N MET A 138 6.79 0.36 9.68
CA MET A 138 6.49 0.78 11.05
C MET A 138 5.64 2.06 11.13
N ASN A 139 5.92 3.04 10.26
CA ASN A 139 5.32 4.38 10.31
C ASN A 139 4.64 4.78 9.00
N GLU A 140 4.57 3.89 8.02
CA GLU A 140 4.00 4.21 6.71
C GLU A 140 3.03 3.12 6.26
N LEU A 141 1.92 3.55 5.67
CA LEU A 141 0.96 2.69 5.01
C LEU A 141 0.78 3.19 3.59
N THR A 142 1.09 2.35 2.61
CA THR A 142 0.95 2.69 1.20
C THR A 142 -0.07 1.78 0.53
N PHE A 143 -0.96 2.39 -0.23
CA PHE A 143 -1.93 1.71 -1.08
C PHE A 143 -1.55 1.92 -2.54
N VAL A 144 -1.34 0.82 -3.27
CA VAL A 144 -1.09 0.84 -4.71
C VAL A 144 -2.39 0.53 -5.44
N ILE A 145 -2.84 1.47 -6.25
CA ILE A 145 -4.15 1.47 -6.91
C ILE A 145 -4.02 1.93 -8.36
N GLU A 146 -5.06 1.67 -9.15
CA GLU A 146 -5.12 2.17 -10.52
C GLU A 146 -5.31 3.68 -10.54
N LYS A 147 -4.71 4.34 -11.53
CA LYS A 147 -4.73 5.82 -11.63
C LYS A 147 -6.13 6.41 -11.70
N GLU A 148 -7.08 5.68 -12.27
CA GLU A 148 -8.47 6.10 -12.41
C GLU A 148 -9.15 6.30 -11.05
N ASP A 149 -8.80 5.48 -10.05
CA ASP A 149 -9.34 5.54 -8.70
C ASP A 149 -8.55 6.49 -7.77
N SER A 150 -7.42 7.04 -8.23
CA SER A 150 -6.45 7.72 -7.36
C SER A 150 -7.00 8.92 -6.60
N ILE A 151 -7.76 9.79 -7.26
CA ILE A 151 -8.34 10.98 -6.63
C ILE A 151 -9.40 10.57 -5.62
N LYS A 152 -10.27 9.62 -5.99
CA LYS A 152 -11.32 9.12 -5.10
C LYS A 152 -10.73 8.47 -3.84
N ALA A 153 -9.68 7.67 -4.01
CA ALA A 153 -8.98 7.03 -2.90
C ALA A 153 -8.32 8.05 -1.97
N LEU A 154 -7.71 9.10 -2.53
CA LEU A 154 -7.12 10.17 -1.73
C LEU A 154 -8.18 10.86 -0.86
N ASP A 155 -9.31 11.24 -1.44
CA ASP A 155 -10.41 11.93 -0.74
C ASP A 155 -10.97 11.05 0.40
N VAL A 156 -11.14 9.74 0.14
CA VAL A 156 -11.63 8.77 1.13
C VAL A 156 -10.67 8.61 2.30
N LEU A 157 -9.36 8.51 2.00
CA LEU A 157 -8.34 8.35 3.02
C LEU A 157 -8.18 9.62 3.85
N GLN A 158 -8.15 10.80 3.22
CA GLN A 158 -8.14 12.08 3.92
C GLN A 158 -9.33 12.21 4.87
N SER A 159 -10.54 11.98 4.35
CA SER A 159 -11.77 12.06 5.15
C SER A 159 -11.74 11.08 6.33
N PHE A 160 -11.22 9.86 6.11
CA PHE A 160 -11.09 8.87 7.18
C PHE A 160 -10.13 9.31 8.27
N PHE A 161 -8.94 9.79 7.90
CA PHE A 161 -7.92 10.18 8.88
C PHE A 161 -8.22 11.51 9.56
N ASP A 162 -9.04 12.39 8.96
CA ASP A 162 -9.53 13.61 9.61
C ASP A 162 -10.66 13.35 10.63
N GLU A 163 -11.48 12.32 10.42
CA GLU A 163 -12.62 11.99 11.28
C GLU A 163 -12.26 11.10 12.48
N GLU A 164 -11.33 10.17 12.29
CA GLU A 164 -11.08 9.07 13.24
C GLU A 164 -9.84 9.25 14.13
N ILE A 165 -8.99 10.25 13.84
CA ILE A 165 -7.70 10.48 14.50
C ILE A 165 -7.60 11.89 15.08
#